data_AF-A0AAJ2C7P4-F1
#
_entry.id   AF-A0AAJ2C7P4-F1
#
_cell.length_a   1.000
_cell.length_b   1.000
_cell.length_c   1.000
_cell.angle_alpha   90.00
_cell.angle_beta   90.00
_cell.angle_gamma   90.00
#
_symmetry.space_group_name_H-M   'P 1'
#
loop_
_entity.id
_entity.type
_entity.pdbx_description
1 polymer ?
#
loop_
_entity_poly.entity_id
_entity_poly.type
_entity_poly.pdbx_seq_one_letter_code
_entity_poly.pdbx_strand_id
1 'polypeptide(L)'
;MSMIAVFIGRLFIAVIFIVSGINKLIHVNDTTAAIAAAGLPGGLAIPTGLFELIAGVCIALGIAVRLWSILLAGFVLATILFFHREFTDPVQAMAAMKNLAIAGGLLSLFGYGHTRWSYDALRQRRRDELATHKAQQHAAEAELRAARAEGRAAVAGETVVVEKRPFWRR
;
A
#
# COMPACT_ATOMS: atom_id res chain seq x y z
N MET A 1 -6.82 4.24 -20.37
CA MET A 1 -7.64 3.08 -20.79
C MET A 1 -7.53 1.86 -19.87
N SER A 2 -6.47 1.69 -19.04
CA SER A 2 -6.26 0.50 -18.19
C SER A 2 -6.85 0.54 -16.76
N MET A 3 -7.43 1.67 -16.31
CA MET A 3 -7.84 1.82 -14.90
C MET A 3 -9.14 1.08 -14.54
N ILE A 4 -10.13 1.08 -15.44
CA ILE A 4 -11.40 0.38 -15.23
C ILE A 4 -11.17 -1.14 -15.17
N ALA A 5 -10.32 -1.67 -16.06
CA ALA A 5 -9.97 -3.09 -16.08
C ALA A 5 -9.28 -3.54 -14.77
N VAL A 6 -8.36 -2.74 -14.22
CA VAL A 6 -7.71 -3.05 -12.94
C VAL A 6 -8.72 -2.99 -11.79
N PHE A 7 -9.63 -2.01 -11.79
CA PHE A 7 -10.67 -1.92 -10.76
C PHE A 7 -11.61 -3.14 -10.79
N ILE A 8 -12.10 -3.52 -11.98
CA ILE A 8 -12.96 -4.68 -12.17
C ILE A 8 -12.21 -5.96 -11.79
N GLY A 9 -10.95 -6.12 -12.22
CA GLY A 9 -10.13 -7.27 -11.87
C GLY A 9 -9.94 -7.42 -10.35
N ARG A 10 -9.71 -6.31 -9.64
CA ARG A 10 -9.67 -6.29 -8.17
C ARG A 10 -10.99 -6.71 -7.55
N LEU A 11 -12.10 -6.21 -8.07
CA LEU A 11 -13.42 -6.54 -7.57
C LEU A 11 -13.73 -8.04 -7.74
N PHE A 12 -13.42 -8.62 -8.89
CA PHE A 12 -13.64 -10.06 -9.14
C PHE A 12 -12.80 -10.93 -8.21
N ILE A 13 -11.53 -10.60 -8.00
CA ILE A 13 -10.68 -11.31 -7.06
C ILE A 13 -11.23 -11.16 -5.63
N ALA A 14 -11.59 -9.94 -5.23
CA ALA A 14 -12.11 -9.67 -3.89
C ALA A 14 -13.41 -10.42 -3.58
N VAL A 15 -14.35 -10.50 -4.54
CA VAL A 15 -15.63 -11.18 -4.37
C VAL A 15 -15.43 -12.66 -4.02
N ILE A 16 -14.47 -13.33 -4.63
CA ILE A 16 -14.17 -14.74 -4.33
C ILE A 16 -13.80 -14.92 -2.85
N PHE A 17 -12.94 -14.04 -2.32
CA PHE A 17 -12.51 -14.09 -0.92
C PHE A 17 -13.61 -13.67 0.06
N ILE A 18 -14.43 -12.68 -0.30
CA ILE A 18 -15.55 -12.25 0.53
C ILE A 18 -16.57 -13.38 0.67
N VAL A 19 -16.96 -14.00 -0.45
CA VAL A 19 -17.91 -15.12 -0.44
C VAL A 19 -17.32 -16.34 0.27
N SER A 20 -16.05 -16.66 0.02
CA SER A 20 -15.34 -17.75 0.71
C SER A 20 -15.29 -17.52 2.23
N GLY A 21 -14.91 -16.31 2.67
CA GLY A 21 -14.85 -15.95 4.07
C GLY A 21 -16.20 -16.03 4.77
N ILE A 22 -17.27 -15.52 4.14
CA ILE A 22 -18.65 -15.65 4.66
C ILE A 22 -19.05 -17.12 4.78
N ASN A 23 -18.82 -17.93 3.74
CA ASN A 23 -19.17 -19.35 3.77
C ASN A 23 -18.44 -20.09 4.89
N LYS A 24 -17.16 -19.79 5.15
CA LYS A 24 -16.40 -20.38 6.28
C LYS A 24 -16.93 -19.96 7.64
N LEU A 25 -17.47 -18.75 7.76
CA LEU A 25 -18.04 -18.22 9.01
C LEU A 25 -19.47 -18.72 9.26
N ILE A 26 -20.23 -19.07 8.21
CA ILE A 26 -21.54 -19.72 8.33
C ILE A 26 -21.36 -21.21 8.62
N HIS A 27 -20.46 -21.87 7.89
CA HIS A 27 -20.19 -23.30 7.96
C HIS A 27 -18.91 -23.59 8.74
N VAL A 28 -18.84 -23.09 9.99
CA VAL A 28 -17.65 -23.26 10.84
C VAL A 28 -17.37 -24.74 11.11
N ASN A 29 -18.42 -25.55 11.32
CA ASN A 29 -18.27 -26.98 11.59
C ASN A 29 -17.61 -27.73 10.42
N ASP A 30 -18.08 -27.48 9.20
CA ASP A 30 -17.53 -28.10 7.98
C ASP A 30 -16.09 -27.64 7.74
N THR A 31 -15.82 -26.36 7.96
CA THR A 31 -14.47 -25.78 7.83
C THR A 31 -13.52 -26.36 8.88
N THR A 32 -13.99 -26.53 10.11
CA THR A 32 -13.22 -27.13 11.21
C THR A 32 -12.90 -28.58 10.91
N ALA A 33 -13.86 -29.35 10.40
CA ALA A 33 -13.66 -30.74 9.98
C ALA A 33 -12.64 -30.83 8.84
N ALA A 34 -12.72 -29.95 7.84
CA ALA A 34 -11.77 -29.89 6.74
C ALA A 34 -10.35 -29.55 7.23
N ILE A 35 -10.20 -28.54 8.10
CA ILE A 35 -8.90 -28.14 8.67
C ILE A 35 -8.31 -29.27 9.53
N ALA A 36 -9.14 -29.96 10.32
CA ALA A 36 -8.72 -31.12 11.10
C ALA A 36 -8.26 -32.27 10.18
N ALA A 37 -8.95 -32.52 9.07
CA ALA A 37 -8.55 -33.51 8.07
C ALA A 37 -7.20 -33.17 7.41
N ALA A 38 -6.86 -31.88 7.29
CA ALA A 38 -5.55 -31.41 6.83
C ALA A 38 -4.44 -31.48 7.90
N GLY A 39 -4.74 -31.96 9.12
CA GLY A 39 -3.80 -32.08 10.23
C GLY A 39 -3.53 -30.78 11.00
N LEU A 40 -4.39 -29.77 10.83
CA LEU A 40 -4.27 -28.46 11.47
C LEU A 40 -5.25 -28.32 12.66
N PRO A 41 -4.94 -27.47 13.66
CA PRO A 41 -5.86 -27.20 14.76
C PRO A 41 -7.19 -26.62 14.27
N GLY A 42 -8.31 -27.25 14.63
CA GLY A 42 -9.65 -26.82 14.21
C GLY A 42 -10.03 -25.38 14.61
N GLY A 43 -9.41 -24.85 15.67
CA GLY A 43 -9.59 -23.45 16.11
C GLY A 43 -9.17 -22.39 15.07
N LEU A 44 -8.48 -22.78 13.99
CA LEU A 44 -8.11 -21.91 12.88
C LEU A 44 -9.27 -21.59 11.92
N ALA A 45 -10.41 -22.28 12.01
CA ALA A 45 -11.55 -22.05 11.11
C ALA A 45 -12.07 -20.60 11.17
N ILE A 46 -12.28 -20.06 12.37
CA ILE A 46 -12.80 -18.70 12.55
C ILE A 46 -11.75 -17.64 12.13
N PRO A 47 -10.47 -17.71 12.60
CA PRO A 47 -9.44 -16.76 12.17
C PRO A 47 -9.21 -16.75 10.66
N THR A 48 -9.22 -17.92 10.00
CA THR A 48 -9.00 -17.99 8.55
C THR A 48 -10.17 -17.43 7.75
N GLY A 49 -11.41 -17.71 8.15
CA GLY A 49 -12.60 -17.11 7.52
C GLY A 49 -12.65 -15.60 7.69
N LEU A 50 -12.35 -15.09 8.90
CA LEU A 50 -12.31 -13.66 9.17
C LEU A 50 -11.16 -12.98 8.39
N PHE A 51 -10.00 -13.63 8.32
CA PHE A 51 -8.86 -13.14 7.55
C PHE A 51 -9.19 -13.00 6.06
N GLU A 52 -9.80 -14.02 5.44
CA GLU A 52 -10.23 -13.95 4.03
C GLU A 52 -11.25 -12.83 3.79
N LEU A 53 -12.21 -12.68 4.69
CA LEU A 53 -13.23 -11.65 4.59
C LEU A 53 -12.62 -10.24 4.65
N ILE A 54 -11.78 -9.98 5.66
CA ILE A 54 -11.12 -8.69 5.84
C ILE A 54 -10.20 -8.41 4.65
N ALA A 55 -9.38 -9.39 4.24
CA ALA A 55 -8.47 -9.24 3.12
C ALA A 55 -9.21 -8.96 1.81
N GLY A 56 -10.31 -9.67 1.54
CA GLY A 56 -11.18 -9.44 0.38
C GLY A 56 -11.76 -8.02 0.36
N VAL A 57 -12.29 -7.55 1.49
CA VAL A 57 -12.81 -6.17 1.62
C VAL A 57 -11.69 -5.13 1.44
N CYS A 58 -10.51 -5.34 2.02
CA CYS A 58 -9.38 -4.43 1.84
C CYS A 58 -8.90 -4.36 0.38
N ILE A 59 -8.87 -5.49 -0.34
CA ILE A 59 -8.56 -5.53 -1.78
C ILE A 59 -9.65 -4.83 -2.60
N ALA A 60 -10.93 -4.99 -2.27
CA ALA A 60 -12.02 -4.28 -2.93
C ALA A 60 -11.88 -2.76 -2.74
N LEU A 61 -11.72 -2.30 -1.50
CA LEU A 61 -11.61 -0.87 -1.15
C LEU A 61 -10.30 -0.23 -1.59
N GLY A 62 -9.24 -1.02 -1.79
CA GLY A 62 -7.94 -0.49 -2.23
C GLY A 62 -7.05 -0.04 -1.09
N ILE A 63 -7.23 -0.65 0.08
CA ILE A 63 -6.45 -0.36 1.28
C ILE A 63 -5.36 -1.42 1.37
N ALA A 64 -4.09 -1.01 1.35
CA ALA A 64 -2.94 -1.91 1.51
C ALA A 64 -2.97 -3.13 0.55
N VAL A 65 -3.47 -2.94 -0.68
CA VAL A 65 -3.69 -4.03 -1.67
C VAL A 65 -2.45 -4.90 -1.84
N ARG A 66 -1.27 -4.29 -1.85
CA ARG A 66 0.00 -5.02 -1.99
C ARG A 66 0.25 -6.00 -0.84
N LEU A 67 -0.04 -5.60 0.39
CA LEU A 67 0.13 -6.45 1.57
C LEU A 67 -0.91 -7.58 1.57
N TRP A 68 -2.18 -7.27 1.32
CA TRP A 68 -3.24 -8.27 1.29
C TRP A 68 -3.10 -9.25 0.14
N SER A 69 -2.66 -8.79 -1.04
CA SER A 69 -2.42 -9.65 -2.19
C SER A 69 -1.34 -10.70 -1.93
N ILE A 70 -0.21 -10.33 -1.30
CA ILE A 70 0.86 -11.30 -1.04
C ILE A 70 0.49 -12.28 0.07
N LEU A 71 -0.21 -11.81 1.11
CA LEU A 71 -0.68 -12.67 2.18
C LEU A 71 -1.73 -13.66 1.67
N LEU A 72 -2.71 -13.22 0.88
CA LEU A 72 -3.70 -14.09 0.26
C LEU A 72 -3.07 -15.05 -0.75
N ALA A 73 -2.09 -14.62 -1.53
CA ALA A 73 -1.41 -15.51 -2.46
C ALA A 73 -0.69 -16.65 -1.72
N GLY A 74 0.04 -16.32 -0.64
CA GLY A 74 0.65 -17.33 0.23
C GLY A 74 -0.38 -18.26 0.87
N PHE A 75 -1.50 -17.71 1.34
CA PHE A 75 -2.59 -18.49 1.92
C PHE A 75 -3.20 -19.47 0.90
N VAL A 76 -3.51 -19.02 -0.31
CA VAL A 76 -4.07 -19.86 -1.38
C VAL A 76 -3.09 -20.94 -1.82
N LEU A 77 -1.78 -20.63 -1.87
CA LEU A 77 -0.77 -21.66 -2.15
C LEU A 77 -0.70 -22.69 -1.02
N ALA A 78 -0.79 -22.27 0.23
CA ALA A 78 -0.86 -23.19 1.36
C ALA A 78 -2.11 -24.10 1.27
N THR A 79 -3.29 -23.56 0.94
CA THR A 79 -4.50 -24.38 0.80
C THR A 79 -4.38 -25.41 -0.32
N ILE A 80 -3.72 -25.09 -1.44
CA ILE A 80 -3.41 -26.07 -2.49
C ILE A 80 -2.55 -27.21 -1.92
N LEU A 81 -1.46 -26.89 -1.21
CA LEU A 81 -0.52 -27.89 -0.68
C LEU A 81 -1.12 -28.79 0.42
N PHE A 82 -1.99 -28.25 1.25
CA PHE A 82 -2.59 -28.97 2.36
C PHE A 82 -3.85 -29.76 1.97
N PHE A 83 -4.68 -29.23 1.07
CA PHE A 83 -6.00 -29.81 0.77
C PHE A 83 -6.10 -30.53 -0.57
N HIS A 84 -5.15 -30.35 -1.50
CA HIS A 84 -5.21 -30.95 -2.84
C HIS A 84 -4.02 -31.90 -3.07
N ARG A 85 -3.81 -32.85 -2.15
CA ARG A 85 -2.73 -33.86 -2.29
C ARG A 85 -3.07 -35.00 -3.26
N GLU A 86 -4.35 -35.22 -3.54
CA GLU A 86 -4.79 -36.28 -4.44
C GLU A 86 -5.06 -35.72 -5.83
N PHE A 87 -3.98 -35.44 -6.58
CA PHE A 87 -4.06 -35.04 -7.99
C PHE A 87 -4.66 -36.11 -8.92
N THR A 88 -4.96 -37.29 -8.38
CA THR A 88 -5.61 -38.40 -9.07
C THR A 88 -7.11 -38.18 -9.24
N ASP A 89 -7.75 -37.35 -8.39
CA ASP A 89 -9.14 -36.96 -8.57
C ASP A 89 -9.24 -35.71 -9.48
N PRO A 90 -9.91 -35.81 -10.65
CA PRO A 90 -10.06 -34.68 -11.57
C PRO A 90 -10.75 -33.46 -10.92
N VAL A 91 -11.59 -33.65 -9.91
CA VAL A 91 -12.27 -32.54 -9.21
C VAL A 91 -11.27 -31.75 -8.36
N GLN A 92 -10.38 -32.44 -7.63
CA GLN A 92 -9.33 -31.79 -6.84
C GLN A 92 -8.30 -31.11 -7.75
N ALA A 93 -7.88 -31.76 -8.84
CA ALA A 93 -6.94 -31.16 -9.78
C ALA A 93 -7.49 -29.85 -10.38
N MET A 94 -8.79 -29.82 -10.72
CA MET A 94 -9.45 -28.61 -11.24
C MET A 94 -9.54 -27.49 -10.19
N ALA A 95 -9.87 -27.84 -8.94
CA ALA A 95 -9.91 -26.89 -7.84
C ALA A 95 -8.51 -26.31 -7.53
N ALA A 96 -7.47 -27.14 -7.56
CA ALA A 96 -6.09 -26.71 -7.42
C ALA A 96 -5.68 -25.74 -8.54
N MET A 97 -6.02 -26.03 -9.80
CA MET A 97 -5.74 -25.12 -10.92
C MET A 97 -6.49 -23.78 -10.79
N LYS A 98 -7.75 -23.79 -10.34
CA LYS A 98 -8.50 -22.56 -10.04
C LYS A 98 -7.80 -21.72 -8.98
N ASN A 99 -7.40 -22.35 -7.88
CA ASN A 99 -6.68 -21.67 -6.80
C ASN A 99 -5.31 -21.15 -7.26
N LEU A 100 -4.62 -21.88 -8.13
CA LEU A 100 -3.35 -21.45 -8.73
C LEU A 100 -3.54 -20.20 -9.61
N ALA A 101 -4.61 -20.16 -10.42
CA ALA A 101 -4.95 -18.99 -11.23
C ALA A 101 -5.30 -17.77 -10.35
N ILE A 102 -6.02 -17.98 -9.24
CA ILE A 102 -6.31 -16.92 -8.26
C ILE A 102 -5.03 -16.39 -7.63
N ALA A 103 -4.10 -17.27 -7.22
CA ALA A 103 -2.80 -16.87 -6.69
C ALA A 103 -1.99 -16.06 -7.73
N GLY A 104 -2.00 -16.47 -9.01
CA GLY A 104 -1.40 -15.71 -10.11
C GLY A 104 -2.03 -14.33 -10.33
N GLY A 105 -3.36 -14.23 -10.20
CA GLY A 105 -4.09 -12.95 -10.23
C GLY A 105 -3.71 -12.02 -9.07
N LEU A 106 -3.56 -12.57 -7.86
CA LEU A 106 -3.11 -11.84 -6.68
C LEU A 106 -1.66 -11.35 -6.80
N LEU A 107 -0.76 -12.19 -7.32
CA LEU A 107 0.63 -11.81 -7.60
C LEU A 107 0.72 -10.74 -8.69
N SER A 108 -0.12 -10.84 -9.72
CA SER A 108 -0.24 -9.78 -10.74
C SER A 108 -0.69 -8.48 -10.07
N LEU A 109 -1.68 -8.55 -9.18
CA LEU A 109 -2.18 -7.39 -8.45
C LEU A 109 -1.13 -6.79 -7.51
N PHE A 110 -0.27 -7.61 -6.91
CA PHE A 110 0.91 -7.16 -6.16
C PHE A 110 1.86 -6.34 -7.04
N GLY A 111 2.13 -6.81 -8.27
CA GLY A 111 2.95 -6.08 -9.24
C GLY A 111 2.35 -4.76 -9.71
N TYR A 112 1.01 -4.70 -9.86
CA TYR A 112 0.28 -3.49 -10.29
C TYR A 112 -0.15 -2.55 -9.15
N GLY A 113 0.36 -2.73 -7.93
CA GLY A 113 -0.03 -1.95 -6.74
C GLY A 113 0.15 -0.42 -6.84
N HIS A 114 0.81 0.09 -7.87
CA HIS A 114 0.97 1.53 -8.17
C HIS A 114 -0.21 2.19 -8.92
N THR A 115 -1.36 1.52 -9.05
CA THR A 115 -2.50 2.19 -9.68
C THR A 115 -2.94 3.42 -8.85
N ARG A 116 -2.94 4.57 -9.55
CA ARG A 116 -3.06 5.96 -9.09
C ARG A 116 -4.29 6.28 -8.20
N TRP A 117 -5.18 5.31 -8.01
CA TRP A 117 -6.44 5.38 -7.26
C TRP A 117 -6.46 4.49 -6.01
N SER A 118 -5.34 3.83 -5.68
CA SER A 118 -5.20 3.21 -4.35
C SER A 118 -5.06 4.30 -3.29
N TYR A 119 -5.69 4.13 -2.13
CA TYR A 119 -5.54 5.04 -0.99
C TYR A 119 -4.05 5.28 -0.65
N ASP A 120 -3.24 4.23 -0.77
CA ASP A 120 -1.79 4.31 -0.55
C ASP A 120 -1.08 5.20 -1.57
N ALA A 121 -1.51 5.18 -2.84
CA ALA A 121 -0.95 6.02 -3.90
C ALA A 121 -1.29 7.50 -3.66
N LEU A 122 -2.49 7.78 -3.17
CA LEU A 122 -2.90 9.14 -2.78
C LEU A 122 -2.10 9.63 -1.57
N ARG A 123 -1.85 8.75 -0.58
CA ARG A 123 -1.06 9.07 0.60
C ARG A 123 0.42 9.32 0.27
N GLN A 124 1.00 8.58 -0.67
CA GLN A 124 2.37 8.82 -1.14
C GLN A 124 2.50 10.18 -1.82
N ARG A 125 1.59 10.53 -2.74
CA ARG A 125 1.58 11.87 -3.38
C ARG A 125 1.57 13.01 -2.37
N ARG A 126 0.69 12.93 -1.37
CA ARG A 126 0.61 13.97 -0.33
C ARG A 126 1.91 14.10 0.46
N ARG A 127 2.61 12.99 0.71
CA ARG A 127 3.93 13.04 1.39
C ARG A 127 4.99 13.69 0.51
N ASP A 128 4.99 13.39 -0.79
CA ASP A 128 5.94 13.94 -1.74
C ASP A 128 5.73 15.45 -1.92
N GLU A 129 4.48 15.90 -2.00
CA GLU A 129 4.13 17.34 -2.03
C GLU A 129 4.59 18.08 -0.77
N LEU A 130 4.39 17.49 0.41
CA LEU A 130 4.87 18.10 1.66
C LEU A 130 6.41 18.15 1.73
N ALA A 131 7.10 17.16 1.16
CA ALA A 131 8.55 17.13 1.10
C ALA A 131 9.10 18.22 0.17
N THR A 132 8.48 18.44 -0.99
CA THR A 132 8.88 19.53 -1.90
C THR A 132 8.62 20.90 -1.29
N HIS A 133 7.49 21.11 -0.63
CA HIS A 133 7.21 22.36 0.08
C HIS A 133 8.21 22.65 1.20
N LYS A 134 8.56 21.64 2.00
CA LYS A 134 9.60 21.80 3.04
C LYS A 134 10.96 22.12 2.43
N ALA A 135 11.34 21.45 1.34
CA ALA A 135 12.59 21.73 0.63
C ALA A 135 12.62 23.18 0.10
N GLN A 136 11.52 23.67 -0.46
CA GLN A 136 11.39 25.06 -0.92
C GLN A 136 11.49 26.06 0.23
N GLN A 137 10.84 25.78 1.38
CA GLN A 137 10.95 26.64 2.56
C GLN A 137 12.38 26.72 3.08
N HIS A 138 13.09 25.59 3.18
CA HIS A 138 14.48 25.58 3.61
C HIS A 138 15.41 26.33 2.63
N ALA A 139 15.17 26.21 1.32
CA ALA A 139 15.92 26.98 0.32
C ALA A 139 15.66 28.49 0.45
N ALA A 140 14.39 28.90 0.57
CA ALA A 140 14.03 30.30 0.75
C ALA A 140 14.60 30.89 2.05
N GLU A 141 14.60 30.14 3.15
CA GLU A 141 15.25 30.56 4.40
C GLU A 141 16.77 30.70 4.27
N ALA A 142 17.42 29.81 3.51
CA ALA A 142 18.86 29.88 3.28
C ALA A 142 19.24 31.11 2.44
N GLU A 143 18.47 31.41 1.38
CA GLU A 143 18.64 32.62 0.58
C GLU A 143 18.44 33.89 1.43
N LEU A 144 17.42 33.92 2.28
CA LEU A 144 17.18 35.06 3.18
C LEU A 144 18.32 35.24 4.19
N ARG A 145 18.93 34.15 4.67
CA ARG A 145 20.10 34.21 5.55
C ARG A 145 21.35 34.70 4.81
N ALA A 146 21.57 34.26 3.57
CA ALA A 146 22.66 34.74 2.72
C ALA A 146 22.51 36.23 2.42
N ALA A 147 21.32 36.67 1.98
CA ALA A 147 21.04 38.07 1.70
C ALA A 147 21.20 38.97 2.94
N ARG A 148 20.79 38.48 4.14
CA ARG A 148 21.02 39.20 5.40
C ARG A 148 22.50 39.25 5.79
N ALA A 149 23.27 38.20 5.50
CA ALA A 149 24.71 38.17 5.75
C ALA A 149 25.45 39.13 4.81
N GLU A 150 25.10 39.13 3.53
CA GLU A 150 25.62 40.07 2.53
C GLU A 150 25.26 41.51 2.87
N GLY A 151 24.00 41.79 3.22
CA GLY A 151 23.57 43.12 3.66
C GLY A 151 24.32 43.60 4.91
N ARG A 152 24.56 42.73 5.88
CA ARG A 152 25.41 43.06 7.06
C ARG A 152 26.87 43.32 6.66
N ALA A 153 27.41 42.55 5.72
CA ALA A 153 28.79 42.72 5.25
C ALA A 153 28.95 44.05 4.48
N ALA A 154 27.97 44.42 3.65
CA ALA A 154 27.96 45.69 2.93
C ALA A 154 27.93 46.89 3.90
N VAL A 155 27.05 46.86 4.90
CA VAL A 155 26.97 47.92 5.93
C VAL A 155 28.24 48.01 6.78
N ALA A 156 28.92 46.89 7.05
CA ALA A 156 30.19 46.89 7.78
C ALA A 156 31.38 47.39 6.95
N GLY A 157 31.33 47.25 5.61
CA GLY A 157 32.36 47.74 4.69
C GLY A 157 32.19 49.22 4.29
N GLU A 158 31.00 49.78 4.47
CA GLU A 158 30.71 51.18 4.19
C GLU A 158 31.26 52.07 5.32
N THR A 159 32.52 52.48 5.19
CA THR A 159 33.07 53.53 6.06
C THR A 159 32.34 54.83 5.74
N VAL A 160 31.42 55.22 6.62
CA VAL A 160 30.75 56.52 6.54
C VAL A 160 31.82 57.60 6.72
N VAL A 161 32.36 58.10 5.61
CA VAL A 161 33.21 59.28 5.59
C VAL A 161 32.31 60.46 5.90
N VAL A 162 32.15 60.76 7.19
CA VAL A 162 31.52 61.99 7.65
C VAL A 162 32.46 63.14 7.27
N GLU A 163 32.23 63.72 6.10
CA GLU A 163 32.90 64.96 5.70
C GLU A 163 32.44 66.07 6.66
N LYS A 164 33.21 66.31 7.72
CA LYS A 164 32.99 67.43 8.63
C LYS A 164 33.24 68.72 7.86
N ARG A 165 32.18 69.32 7.32
CA ARG A 165 32.26 70.67 6.75
C ARG A 165 32.60 71.66 7.90
N PRO A 166 33.69 72.44 7.78
CA PRO A 166 34.03 73.43 8.80
C PRO A 166 32.92 74.48 8.88
N PHE A 167 32.49 74.82 10.10
CA PHE A 167 31.30 75.66 10.32
C PHE A 167 31.45 77.12 9.83
N TRP A 168 32.67 77.53 9.46
CA TRP A 168 33.01 78.91 9.09
C TRP A 168 32.78 79.25 7.60
N ARG A 169 32.27 78.33 6.77
CA ARG A 169 31.87 78.62 5.39
C ARG A 169 30.34 78.77 5.30
N ARG A 170 29.85 80.00 5.46
CA ARG A 170 28.57 80.49 4.93
C ARG A 170 28.85 81.74 4.13
#